data_AF-A0A2J6PUB6-F1
#
_entry.id   AF-A0A2J6PUB6-F1
#
_cell.length_a   1.000
_cell.length_b   1.000
_cell.length_c   1.000
_cell.angle_alpha   90.00
_cell.angle_beta   90.00
_cell.angle_gamma   90.00
#
_symmetry.space_group_name_H-M   'P 1'
#
loop_
_entity.id
_entity.type
_entity.pdbx_description
1 polymer ?
#
loop_
_entity_poly.entity_id
_entity_poly.type
_entity_poly.pdbx_seq_one_letter_code
_entity_poly.pdbx_strand_id
1 'polypeptide(L)'
;MRPTLILLALTSLAFGNLIPKDDNGCNADNCARAVTGTRDGPATVAAHQADCKSFMQVTEHWDWPPTSPTNVPAYATACSGTARYSSACSCFGFPVVTVHPTHKKDHGW
;
A
#
# COMPACT_ATOMS: atom_id res chain seq x y z
N MET A 1 0.45 39.94 -48.69
CA MET A 1 -0.63 39.78 -47.68
C MET A 1 -1.34 38.46 -47.91
N ARG A 2 -1.21 37.52 -46.98
CA ARG A 2 -2.09 36.34 -46.80
C ARG A 2 -2.22 36.16 -45.29
N PRO A 3 -3.45 36.07 -44.74
CA PRO A 3 -3.67 36.20 -43.30
C PRO A 3 -3.22 34.93 -42.58
N THR A 4 -2.53 35.15 -41.47
CA THR A 4 -2.18 34.18 -40.44
C THR A 4 -3.46 33.62 -39.81
N LEU A 5 -3.66 32.30 -39.87
CA LEU A 5 -4.56 31.58 -38.98
C LEU A 5 -3.69 30.76 -38.02
N ILE A 6 -3.33 31.38 -36.90
CA ILE A 6 -2.69 30.69 -35.79
C ILE A 6 -3.82 30.06 -34.96
N LEU A 7 -4.04 28.77 -35.13
CA LEU A 7 -4.88 27.96 -34.25
C LEU A 7 -4.15 27.79 -32.91
N LEU A 8 -4.40 28.68 -31.95
CA LEU A 8 -4.08 28.43 -30.55
C LEU A 8 -5.08 27.42 -29.98
N ALA A 9 -4.77 26.14 -30.11
CA ALA A 9 -5.43 25.11 -29.32
C ALA A 9 -4.90 25.20 -27.88
N LEU A 10 -5.64 25.86 -26.98
CA LEU A 10 -5.45 25.68 -25.54
C LEU A 10 -5.95 24.28 -25.18
N THR A 11 -5.08 23.28 -25.31
CA THR A 11 -5.30 21.98 -24.67
C THR A 11 -5.14 22.19 -23.17
N SER A 12 -6.25 22.41 -22.48
CA SER A 12 -6.29 22.33 -21.03
C SER A 12 -6.07 20.87 -20.62
N LEU A 13 -4.81 20.44 -20.58
CA LEU A 13 -4.42 19.26 -19.82
C LEU A 13 -4.48 19.67 -18.35
N ALA A 14 -5.69 19.74 -17.82
CA ALA A 14 -5.90 19.61 -16.40
C ALA A 14 -5.49 18.18 -16.03
N PHE A 15 -4.20 17.96 -15.77
CA PHE A 15 -3.76 16.83 -14.98
C PHE A 15 -4.21 17.08 -13.54
N GLY A 16 -5.52 17.06 -13.31
CA GLY A 16 -5.99 16.59 -12.03
C GLY A 16 -5.52 15.15 -11.96
N ASN A 17 -4.60 14.85 -11.05
CA ASN A 17 -4.42 13.47 -10.59
C ASN A 17 -5.76 13.05 -10.00
N LEU A 18 -6.69 12.61 -10.86
CA LEU A 18 -7.83 11.81 -10.48
C LEU A 18 -7.26 10.43 -10.18
N ILE A 19 -6.46 10.35 -9.10
CA ILE A 19 -6.51 9.16 -8.28
C ILE A 19 -7.90 9.33 -7.66
N PRO A 20 -8.94 8.58 -8.09
CA PRO A 20 -10.11 8.48 -7.25
C PRO A 20 -9.57 8.13 -5.88
N LYS A 21 -9.85 8.99 -4.90
CA LYS A 21 -9.74 8.56 -3.52
C LYS A 21 -10.76 7.43 -3.46
N ASP A 22 -10.30 6.21 -3.74
CA ASP A 22 -11.10 5.04 -3.50
C ASP A 22 -11.32 5.11 -1.99
N ASP A 23 -12.51 5.58 -1.62
CA ASP A 23 -13.03 5.45 -0.28
C ASP A 23 -13.33 3.95 -0.10
N ASN A 24 -12.27 3.13 -0.14
CA ASN A 24 -12.25 1.66 -0.05
C ASN A 24 -12.73 1.16 1.32
N GLY A 25 -13.65 1.89 1.97
CA GLY A 25 -14.08 1.65 3.33
C GLY A 25 -12.97 1.90 4.36
N CYS A 26 -11.91 2.65 4.01
CA CYS A 26 -10.85 2.95 4.96
C CYS A 26 -11.43 3.72 6.13
N ASN A 27 -11.07 3.30 7.35
CA ASN A 27 -11.29 4.13 8.52
C ASN A 27 -10.67 5.51 8.24
N ALA A 28 -11.47 6.58 8.30
CA ALA A 28 -11.01 7.95 8.07
C ALA A 28 -10.22 8.49 9.28
N ASP A 29 -9.30 7.68 9.81
CA ASP A 29 -8.57 7.92 11.05
C ASP A 29 -7.09 8.24 10.81
N ASN A 30 -6.39 8.56 11.88
CA ASN A 30 -4.97 8.92 11.82
C ASN A 30 -4.07 7.73 11.49
N CYS A 31 -4.51 6.49 11.76
CA CYS A 31 -3.78 5.29 11.39
C CYS A 31 -3.76 5.12 9.86
N ALA A 32 -4.93 5.17 9.21
CA ALA A 32 -5.02 5.07 7.76
C ALA A 32 -4.27 6.20 7.03
N ARG A 33 -4.30 7.41 7.59
CA ARG A 33 -3.54 8.56 7.05
C ARG A 33 -2.02 8.34 7.14
N ALA A 34 -1.53 7.86 8.28
CA ALA A 34 -0.11 7.57 8.47
C ALA A 34 0.37 6.45 7.55
N VAL A 35 -0.41 5.36 7.44
CA VAL A 35 -0.05 4.20 6.60
C VAL A 35 -0.02 4.55 5.12
N THR A 36 -0.99 5.34 4.62
CA THR A 36 -0.99 5.70 3.20
C THR A 36 0.10 6.69 2.81
N GLY A 37 0.60 7.52 3.74
CA GLY A 37 1.77 8.39 3.52
C GLY A 37 1.62 9.44 2.41
N THR A 38 0.40 9.62 1.87
CA THR A 38 0.16 10.38 0.63
C THR A 38 0.53 11.86 0.70
N ARG A 39 0.60 12.43 1.91
CA ARG A 39 1.03 13.81 2.15
C ARG A 39 2.54 13.99 2.03
N ASP A 40 3.32 12.93 2.26
CA ASP A 40 4.76 13.00 2.45
C ASP A 40 5.55 12.67 1.16
N GLY A 41 4.84 12.51 0.04
CA GLY A 41 5.40 12.33 -1.30
C GLY A 41 5.56 10.87 -1.75
N PRO A 42 5.87 10.65 -3.04
CA PRO A 42 5.82 9.33 -3.68
C PRO A 42 6.86 8.33 -3.14
N ALA A 43 8.03 8.81 -2.69
CA ALA A 43 9.05 7.95 -2.11
C ALA A 43 8.58 7.32 -0.77
N THR A 44 7.94 8.14 0.08
CA THR A 44 7.36 7.69 1.35
C THR A 44 6.21 6.71 1.11
N VAL A 45 5.34 7.02 0.15
CA VAL A 45 4.26 6.11 -0.29
C VAL A 45 4.84 4.75 -0.70
N ALA A 46 5.88 4.72 -1.53
CA ALA A 46 6.49 3.47 -1.97
C ALA A 46 7.10 2.66 -0.81
N ALA A 47 7.73 3.33 0.16
CA ALA A 47 8.25 2.68 1.37
C ALA A 47 7.11 2.06 2.19
N HIS A 48 6.04 2.81 2.43
CA HIS A 48 4.90 2.31 3.21
C HIS A 48 4.17 1.16 2.51
N GLN A 49 4.11 1.17 1.18
CA GLN A 49 3.60 0.04 0.40
C GLN A 49 4.48 -1.21 0.58
N ALA A 50 5.80 -1.07 0.63
CA ALA A 50 6.70 -2.19 0.89
C ALA A 50 6.52 -2.75 2.31
N ASP A 51 6.37 -1.87 3.30
CA ASP A 51 6.10 -2.28 4.68
C ASP A 51 4.76 -3.02 4.81
N CYS A 52 3.70 -2.51 4.18
CA CYS A 52 2.41 -3.20 4.16
C CYS A 52 2.51 -4.56 3.48
N LYS A 53 3.20 -4.67 2.34
CA LYS A 53 3.43 -5.98 1.69
C LYS A 53 4.14 -6.96 2.62
N SER A 54 5.17 -6.51 3.34
CA SER A 54 5.92 -7.38 4.25
C SER A 54 5.10 -7.76 5.49
N PHE A 55 4.38 -6.82 6.10
CA PHE A 55 3.61 -7.06 7.31
C PHE A 55 2.41 -7.99 7.07
N MET A 56 1.83 -7.96 5.86
CA MET A 56 0.67 -8.77 5.50
C MET A 56 1.03 -10.21 5.11
N GLN A 57 2.30 -10.61 5.20
CA GLN A 57 2.75 -11.97 4.93
C GLN A 57 2.60 -12.88 6.14
N VAL A 58 1.67 -13.84 6.09
CA VAL A 58 1.62 -14.96 7.03
C VAL A 58 2.53 -16.07 6.51
N THR A 59 3.52 -16.45 7.30
CA THR A 59 4.42 -17.54 6.92
C THR A 59 3.88 -18.86 7.44
N GLU A 60 3.49 -19.74 6.51
CA GLU A 60 3.04 -21.09 6.80
C GLU A 60 4.20 -22.09 6.63
N HIS A 61 4.32 -23.02 7.57
CA HIS A 61 5.28 -24.12 7.50
C HIS A 61 4.53 -25.43 7.75
N TRP A 62 4.95 -26.51 7.08
CA TRP A 62 4.23 -27.77 7.11
C TRP A 62 4.24 -28.46 8.49
N ASP A 63 5.24 -28.16 9.33
CA ASP A 63 5.33 -28.66 10.73
C ASP A 63 4.96 -27.64 11.80
N TRP A 64 4.88 -26.35 11.45
CA TRP A 64 4.89 -25.28 12.46
C TRP A 64 3.67 -24.38 12.29
N PRO A 65 3.04 -23.91 13.39
CA PRO A 65 1.90 -23.00 13.31
C PRO A 65 2.21 -21.76 12.45
N PRO A 66 1.25 -21.25 11.66
CA PRO A 66 1.48 -20.05 10.87
C PRO A 66 1.98 -18.88 11.72
N THR A 67 2.98 -18.15 11.24
CA THR A 67 3.56 -17.00 11.96
C THR A 67 3.20 -15.70 11.24
N SER A 68 2.75 -14.70 12.01
CA SER A 68 2.39 -13.38 11.51
C SER A 68 3.39 -12.32 12.01
N PRO A 69 3.75 -11.34 11.18
CA PRO A 69 4.55 -10.19 11.60
C PRO A 69 3.87 -9.41 12.72
N THR A 70 4.66 -8.96 13.70
CA THR A 70 4.17 -8.17 14.84
C THR A 70 4.82 -6.79 14.94
N ASN A 71 5.88 -6.53 14.17
CA ASN A 71 6.63 -5.29 14.24
C ASN A 71 5.95 -4.19 13.41
N VAL A 72 5.15 -3.35 14.09
CA VAL A 72 4.53 -2.17 13.48
C VAL A 72 5.57 -1.05 13.33
N PRO A 73 5.75 -0.47 12.14
CA PRO A 73 6.70 0.63 11.93
C PRO A 73 6.41 1.87 12.78
N ALA A 74 7.45 2.63 13.15
CA ALA A 74 7.33 3.79 14.03
C ALA A 74 6.49 4.95 13.45
N TYR A 75 6.39 5.08 12.12
CA TYR A 75 5.50 6.09 11.52
C TYR A 75 4.01 5.77 11.75
N ALA A 76 3.69 4.50 12.04
CA ALA A 76 2.33 4.02 12.24
C ALA A 76 1.92 3.98 13.72
N THR A 77 2.53 4.80 14.57
CA THR A 77 2.20 4.90 16.02
C THR A 77 0.72 5.22 16.30
N ALA A 78 0.02 5.85 15.35
CA ALA A 78 -1.42 6.08 15.43
C ALA A 78 -2.26 4.80 15.28
N CYS A 79 -1.70 3.74 14.68
CA CYS A 79 -2.28 2.42 14.65
C CYS A 79 -2.02 1.76 16.00
N SER A 80 -3.05 1.66 16.84
CA SER A 80 -2.98 1.16 18.22
C SER A 80 -2.70 -0.36 18.31
N GLY A 81 -1.67 -0.84 17.61
CA GLY A 81 -1.27 -2.23 17.50
C GLY A 81 -1.39 -2.83 16.10
N THR A 82 -1.02 -4.11 16.01
CA THR A 82 -0.92 -4.91 14.77
C THR A 82 -2.22 -5.02 14.00
N ALA A 83 -3.36 -5.20 14.69
CA ALA A 83 -4.67 -5.35 14.07
C ALA A 83 -5.15 -4.06 13.35
N ARG A 84 -4.87 -2.89 13.94
CA ARG A 84 -5.19 -1.61 13.30
C ARG A 84 -4.29 -1.36 12.10
N TYR A 85 -3.02 -1.72 12.21
CA TYR A 85 -2.07 -1.59 11.13
C TYR A 85 -2.42 -2.50 9.93
N SER A 86 -2.75 -3.79 10.18
CA SER A 86 -3.18 -4.71 9.11
C SER A 86 -4.48 -4.28 8.43
N SER A 87 -5.43 -3.73 9.19
CA SER A 87 -6.66 -3.15 8.64
C SER A 87 -6.37 -1.96 7.71
N ALA A 88 -5.47 -1.07 8.12
CA ALA A 88 -5.05 0.06 7.29
C ALA A 88 -4.32 -0.40 6.02
N CYS A 89 -3.42 -1.39 6.12
CA CYS A 89 -2.75 -1.98 4.95
C CYS A 89 -3.72 -2.66 3.99
N SER A 90 -4.71 -3.40 4.52
CA SER A 90 -5.77 -4.01 3.71
C SER A 90 -6.53 -2.95 2.93
N CYS A 91 -6.86 -1.83 3.59
CA CYS A 91 -7.55 -0.74 2.92
C CYS A 91 -6.68 -0.01 1.90
N PHE A 92 -5.37 0.07 2.14
CA PHE A 92 -4.41 0.58 1.18
C PHE A 92 -4.20 -0.35 -0.03
N GLY A 93 -4.87 -1.51 -0.07
CA GLY A 93 -4.85 -2.46 -1.17
C GLY A 93 -3.87 -3.62 -1.00
N PHE A 94 -3.37 -3.86 0.21
CA PHE A 94 -2.46 -4.96 0.52
C PHE A 94 -3.19 -6.01 1.37
N PRO A 95 -3.79 -7.05 0.76
CA PRO A 95 -4.46 -8.11 1.51
C PRO A 95 -3.45 -8.99 2.24
N VAL A 96 -3.94 -9.79 3.19
CA VAL A 96 -3.13 -10.84 3.82
C VAL A 96 -2.75 -11.85 2.76
N VAL A 97 -1.47 -12.20 2.71
CA VAL A 97 -0.94 -13.23 1.81
C VAL A 97 -0.27 -14.31 2.65
N THR A 98 -0.63 -15.56 2.38
CA THR A 98 0.12 -16.69 2.89
C THR A 98 1.35 -16.89 2.01
N VAL A 99 2.52 -16.99 2.64
CA VAL A 99 3.75 -17.38 1.99
C VAL A 99 4.24 -18.69 2.59
N HIS A 100 4.69 -19.59 1.73
CA HIS A 100 5.47 -20.74 2.16
C HIS A 100 6.94 -20.36 2.02
N PRO A 101 7.76 -20.56 3.07
CA PRO A 101 9.17 -20.27 2.96
C PRO A 101 9.74 -21.11 1.82
N THR A 102 10.57 -20.50 0.98
CA THR A 102 11.38 -21.22 -0.01
C THR A 102 12.49 -21.96 0.72
N HIS A 103 12.15 -22.84 1.66
CA HIS A 103 13.07 -23.88 2.02
C HIS A 103 13.05 -24.85 0.84
N LYS A 104 14.14 -24.91 0.10
CA LYS A 104 14.42 -26.07 -0.74
C LYS A 104 14.42 -27.27 0.21
N LYS A 105 13.31 -27.97 0.26
CA LYS A 105 13.20 -29.30 0.84
C LYS A 105 12.70 -30.14 -0.30
N ASP A 106 13.67 -30.82 -0.91
CA ASP A 106 13.47 -31.96 -1.77
C ASP A 106 12.73 -33.03 -0.93
N HIS A 107 11.41 -32.91 -0.85
CA HIS A 107 10.51 -33.95 -0.37
C HIS A 107 9.62 -34.23 -1.59
N GLY A 108 10.04 -35.06 -2.54
CA GLY A 108 10.44 -36.43 -2.28
C GLY A 108 9.21 -37.26 -1.95
N TRP A 109 8.14 -37.09 -2.74
CA TRP A 109 7.03 -38.03 -2.93
C TRP A 109 6.73 -38.08 -4.42
#